data_AF-A0A1S0TX86-F1
#
_entry.id   AF-A0A1S0TX86-F1
#
_cell.length_a   1.000
_cell.length_b   1.000
_cell.length_c   1.000
_cell.angle_alpha   90.00
_cell.angle_beta   90.00
_cell.angle_gamma   90.00
#
_symmetry.space_group_name_H-M   'P 1'
#
loop_
_entity.id
_entity.type
_entity.pdbx_description
1 polymer ?
#
loop_
_entity_poly.entity_id
_entity_poly.type
_entity_poly.pdbx_seq_one_letter_code
_entity_poly.pdbx_strand_id
1 'polypeptide(L)'
;MLFLDAFLKGLKPQFDDDAIDRLNYYYTPLLLVIFALTLSAKQYVGQPIQCWIPAQFTGAWEQYSENYCFIQNTYFLPLNHYIPRDLQEREEREIGYYQWVPFILGLQGILFYLPCLIWRLLNWQSGIALKGIVLMSQDVSNMQSDKRKDSVTVVATHIYDSLKTQRNLIRQSPISFLLRKGTYLTLLYMSVKFIYLLQAITQFIILNNFIGTDYTFWGFEILRDLANGREWQESGHFPRVTMCDFDVRVLGNKHRHTVQCVLMINMFNEKVYLFLWWWILLVDRSNNSFVNILVLHVFH
;
A
#
# COMPACT_ATOMS: atom_id res chain seq x y z
N MET A 1 -15.38 -12.97 -1.14
CA MET A 1 -15.18 -13.28 0.29
C MET A 1 -14.03 -14.27 0.53
N LEU A 2 -13.99 -15.45 -0.12
CA LEU A 2 -12.94 -16.47 0.10
C LEU A 2 -11.48 -15.96 0.05
N PHE A 3 -11.14 -15.11 -0.92
CA PHE A 3 -9.78 -14.57 -1.06
C PHE A 3 -9.42 -13.59 0.07
N LEU A 4 -10.36 -12.73 0.47
CA LEU A 4 -10.16 -11.77 1.55
C LEU A 4 -9.98 -12.48 2.89
N ASP A 5 -10.79 -13.51 3.16
CA ASP A 5 -10.67 -14.29 4.39
C ASP A 5 -9.36 -15.08 4.44
N ALA A 6 -8.91 -15.63 3.31
CA ALA A 6 -7.61 -16.29 3.21
C ALA A 6 -6.45 -15.30 3.43
N PHE A 7 -6.53 -14.11 2.82
CA PHE A 7 -5.55 -13.04 3.00
C PHE A 7 -5.49 -12.55 4.45
N LEU A 8 -6.64 -12.26 5.07
CA LEU A 8 -6.74 -11.84 6.48
C LEU A 8 -6.26 -12.93 7.45
N LYS A 9 -6.48 -14.21 7.15
CA LYS A 9 -5.90 -15.32 7.92
C LYS A 9 -4.38 -15.40 7.76
N GLY A 10 -3.85 -15.12 6.57
CA GLY A 10 -2.42 -15.09 6.28
C GLY A 10 -1.66 -13.92 6.93
N LEU A 11 -2.38 -12.83 7.23
CA LEU A 11 -1.87 -11.64 7.90
C LEU A 11 -1.58 -11.83 9.40
N LYS A 12 -1.96 -12.94 10.03
CA LYS A 12 -1.78 -13.11 11.47
C LYS A 12 -0.31 -12.98 11.91
N PRO A 13 -0.03 -12.22 13.00
CA PRO A 13 1.30 -12.14 13.57
C PRO A 13 1.84 -13.52 13.93
N GLN A 14 3.07 -13.80 13.55
CA GLN A 14 3.75 -15.04 13.86
C GLN A 14 4.85 -14.82 14.90
N PHE A 15 5.28 -15.91 15.52
CA PHE A 15 6.25 -15.90 16.60
C PHE A 15 7.69 -15.73 16.09
N ASP A 16 7.93 -16.01 14.81
CA ASP A 16 9.21 -15.88 14.11
C ASP A 16 9.47 -14.49 13.51
N ASP A 17 8.61 -13.50 13.81
CA ASP A 17 8.65 -12.17 13.20
C ASP A 17 9.03 -11.05 14.17
N ASP A 18 9.80 -10.08 13.69
CA ASP A 18 10.16 -8.87 14.43
C ASP A 18 9.04 -7.81 14.41
N ALA A 19 9.13 -6.81 15.29
CA ALA A 19 8.22 -5.67 15.29
C ALA A 19 8.19 -4.93 13.94
N ILE A 20 9.36 -4.81 13.29
CA ILE A 20 9.51 -4.16 11.98
C ILE A 20 8.89 -5.02 10.87
N ASP A 21 8.98 -6.34 10.93
CA ASP A 21 8.30 -7.20 9.95
C ASP A 21 6.79 -7.03 10.07
N ARG A 22 6.26 -7.05 11.30
CA ARG A 22 4.84 -6.83 11.55
C ARG A 22 4.37 -5.48 11.03
N LEU A 23 5.19 -4.45 11.10
CA LEU A 23 4.89 -3.14 10.50
C LEU A 23 4.66 -3.24 8.98
N ASN A 24 5.50 -4.02 8.28
CA ASN A 24 5.45 -4.14 6.83
C ASN A 24 4.41 -5.13 6.31
N TYR A 25 4.35 -6.35 6.85
CA TYR A 25 3.47 -7.37 6.30
C TYR A 25 2.10 -7.41 6.96
N TYR A 26 1.93 -6.89 8.19
CA TYR A 26 0.66 -6.95 8.92
C TYR A 26 -0.03 -5.60 8.97
N TYR A 27 0.58 -4.60 9.64
CA TYR A 27 -0.07 -3.32 9.88
C TYR A 27 -0.29 -2.52 8.59
N THR A 28 0.72 -2.43 7.71
CA THR A 28 0.60 -1.65 6.48
C THR A 28 -0.44 -2.23 5.50
N PRO A 29 -0.45 -3.53 5.16
CA PRO A 29 -1.48 -4.12 4.31
C PRO A 29 -2.88 -4.05 4.91
N LEU A 30 -3.01 -4.28 6.23
CA LEU A 30 -4.31 -4.16 6.91
C LEU A 30 -4.88 -2.75 6.78
N LEU A 31 -4.03 -1.74 7.00
CA LEU A 31 -4.39 -0.34 6.88
C LEU A 31 -4.76 0.04 5.44
N LEU A 32 -3.98 -0.41 4.44
CA LEU A 32 -4.29 -0.21 3.03
C LEU A 32 -5.61 -0.86 2.62
N VAL A 33 -5.90 -2.08 3.09
CA VAL A 33 -7.17 -2.77 2.84
C VAL A 33 -8.34 -2.01 3.49
N ILE A 34 -8.18 -1.52 4.72
CA ILE A 34 -9.22 -0.70 5.37
C ILE A 34 -9.51 0.55 4.52
N PHE A 35 -8.48 1.27 4.08
CA PHE A 35 -8.68 2.45 3.24
C PHE A 35 -9.30 2.11 1.88
N ALA A 36 -8.82 1.06 1.21
CA ALA A 36 -9.41 0.58 -0.04
C ALA A 36 -10.90 0.24 0.11
N LEU A 37 -11.30 -0.43 1.20
CA LEU A 37 -12.69 -0.76 1.48
C LEU A 37 -13.52 0.49 1.77
N THR A 38 -13.01 1.43 2.58
CA THR A 38 -13.74 2.68 2.90
C THR A 38 -13.96 3.54 1.66
N LEU A 39 -12.95 3.69 0.79
CA LEU A 39 -13.08 4.45 -0.45
C LEU A 39 -13.99 3.74 -1.45
N SER A 40 -13.91 2.41 -1.56
CA SER A 40 -14.85 1.62 -2.38
C SER A 40 -16.29 1.79 -1.91
N ALA A 41 -16.54 1.78 -0.60
CA ALA A 41 -17.88 2.01 -0.05
C ALA A 41 -18.40 3.40 -0.44
N LYS A 42 -17.57 4.44 -0.34
CA LYS A 42 -17.95 5.78 -0.76
C LYS A 42 -18.17 5.90 -2.27
N GLN A 43 -17.40 5.16 -3.07
CA GLN A 43 -17.45 5.20 -4.54
C GLN A 43 -18.66 4.45 -5.14
N TYR A 44 -19.01 3.28 -4.59
CA TYR A 44 -20.05 2.41 -5.17
C TYR A 44 -21.40 2.48 -4.46
N VAL A 45 -21.41 2.77 -3.15
CA VAL A 45 -22.65 2.82 -2.34
C VAL A 45 -23.07 4.27 -2.07
N GLY A 46 -22.10 5.16 -1.89
CA GLY A 46 -22.35 6.59 -1.72
C GLY A 46 -22.61 7.32 -3.03
N GLN A 47 -22.85 8.62 -2.91
CA GLN A 47 -22.77 9.57 -4.02
C GLN A 47 -21.33 10.10 -4.08
N PRO A 48 -20.51 9.69 -5.07
CA PRO A 48 -19.12 10.13 -5.18
C PRO A 48 -18.98 11.54 -5.78
N ILE A 49 -19.96 11.95 -6.58
CA ILE A 49 -20.06 13.24 -7.26
C ILE A 49 -21.51 13.74 -7.14
N GLN A 50 -21.67 15.06 -7.07
CA GLN A 50 -22.97 15.73 -7.17
C GLN A 50 -22.83 16.94 -8.10
N CYS A 51 -23.76 17.13 -9.02
CA CYS A 51 -23.62 18.17 -10.05
C CYS A 51 -24.70 19.25 -9.94
N TRP A 52 -24.32 20.49 -10.22
CA TRP A 52 -25.24 21.61 -10.37
C TRP A 52 -25.88 21.55 -11.75
N ILE A 53 -27.08 20.96 -11.80
CA ILE A 53 -27.80 20.68 -13.03
C ILE A 53 -28.94 21.70 -13.24
N PRO A 54 -29.25 22.08 -14.49
CA PRO A 54 -30.35 23.01 -14.77
C PRO A 54 -31.72 22.50 -14.27
N ALA A 55 -32.57 23.42 -13.80
CA ALA A 55 -33.87 23.09 -13.19
C ALA A 55 -34.85 22.33 -14.11
N GLN A 56 -34.65 22.38 -15.42
CA GLN A 56 -35.48 21.63 -16.38
C GLN A 56 -35.19 20.11 -16.40
N PHE A 57 -34.10 19.64 -15.79
CA PHE A 57 -33.78 18.21 -15.77
C PHE A 57 -34.61 17.49 -14.71
N THR A 58 -35.17 16.34 -15.09
CA THR A 58 -35.82 15.44 -14.12
C THR A 58 -34.78 14.74 -13.25
N GLY A 59 -35.17 14.24 -12.08
CA GLY A 59 -34.24 13.53 -11.18
C GLY A 59 -33.54 12.32 -11.83
N ALA A 60 -34.18 11.65 -12.80
CA ALA A 60 -33.54 10.57 -13.56
C ALA A 60 -32.43 11.08 -14.51
N TRP A 61 -32.61 12.27 -15.08
CA TRP A 61 -31.59 12.90 -15.93
C TRP A 61 -30.44 13.44 -15.08
N GLU A 62 -30.72 13.94 -13.89
CA GLU A 62 -29.70 14.31 -12.91
C GLU A 62 -28.79 13.12 -12.58
N GLN A 63 -29.38 11.99 -12.19
CA GLN A 63 -28.62 10.76 -11.92
C GLN A 63 -27.82 10.27 -13.14
N TYR A 64 -28.39 10.37 -14.34
CA TYR A 64 -27.66 10.01 -15.57
C TYR A 64 -26.44 10.93 -15.78
N SER A 65 -26.62 12.24 -15.68
CA SER A 65 -25.56 13.23 -15.86
C SER A 65 -24.46 13.07 -14.81
N GLU A 66 -24.80 12.86 -13.54
CA GLU A 66 -23.83 12.62 -12.47
C GLU A 66 -23.01 11.34 -12.73
N ASN A 67 -23.67 10.24 -13.07
CA ASN A 67 -22.98 8.98 -13.38
C ASN A 67 -22.12 9.10 -14.64
N TYR A 68 -22.60 9.79 -15.67
CA TYR A 68 -21.83 10.05 -16.89
C TYR A 68 -20.56 10.83 -16.56
N CYS A 69 -20.69 11.94 -15.83
CA CYS A 69 -19.57 12.78 -15.41
C CYS A 69 -18.59 12.03 -14.51
N PHE A 70 -19.08 11.13 -13.66
CA PHE A 70 -18.20 10.32 -12.84
C PHE A 70 -17.33 9.37 -13.70
N ILE A 71 -17.90 8.78 -14.76
CA ILE A 71 -17.23 7.78 -15.61
C ILE A 71 -16.33 8.41 -16.66
N GLN A 72 -16.77 9.49 -17.33
CA GLN A 72 -16.04 10.17 -18.42
C GLN A 72 -14.97 11.16 -17.94
N ASN A 73 -14.67 11.18 -16.64
CA ASN A 73 -13.78 12.14 -15.98
C ASN A 73 -14.34 13.57 -15.94
N THR A 74 -13.68 14.40 -15.14
CA THR A 74 -14.00 15.83 -15.00
C THR A 74 -12.70 16.62 -15.06
N TYR A 75 -12.74 17.91 -15.37
CA TYR A 75 -11.55 18.75 -15.43
C TYR A 75 -11.57 19.84 -14.36
N PHE A 76 -10.39 20.21 -13.87
CA PHE A 76 -10.26 21.27 -12.87
C PHE A 76 -10.03 22.63 -13.54
N LEU A 77 -10.77 23.64 -13.07
CA LEU A 77 -10.55 25.04 -13.41
C LEU A 77 -10.66 25.89 -12.13
N PRO A 78 -9.70 26.81 -11.90
CA PRO A 78 -9.84 27.82 -10.85
C PRO A 78 -11.10 28.67 -11.09
N LEU A 79 -11.81 29.03 -10.02
CA LEU A 79 -13.08 29.79 -10.11
C LEU A 79 -12.95 31.14 -10.84
N ASN A 80 -11.76 31.75 -10.82
CA ASN A 80 -11.49 33.03 -11.46
C ASN A 80 -11.20 32.91 -12.98
N HIS A 81 -11.07 31.69 -13.52
CA HIS A 81 -10.79 31.46 -14.93
C HIS A 81 -12.06 31.18 -15.72
N TYR A 82 -12.14 31.72 -16.94
CA TYR A 82 -13.20 31.40 -17.88
C TYR A 82 -13.04 29.98 -18.42
N ILE A 83 -14.16 29.33 -18.74
CA ILE A 83 -14.16 28.01 -19.36
C ILE A 83 -13.61 28.16 -20.80
N PRO A 84 -12.47 27.53 -21.15
CA PRO A 84 -11.82 27.72 -22.43
C PRO A 84 -12.72 27.21 -23.57
N ARG A 85 -12.72 27.88 -24.72
CA ARG A 85 -13.53 27.44 -25.88
C ARG A 85 -12.94 26.22 -26.57
N ASP A 86 -11.62 26.10 -26.52
CA ASP A 86 -10.92 24.96 -27.07
C ASP A 86 -11.24 23.70 -26.27
N LEU A 87 -11.49 22.61 -26.99
CA LEU A 87 -11.84 21.32 -26.42
C LEU A 87 -10.62 20.59 -25.91
N GLN A 88 -9.53 20.69 -26.66
CA GLN A 88 -8.29 19.98 -26.34
C GLN A 88 -7.72 20.49 -25.01
N GLU A 89 -7.77 21.80 -24.76
CA GLU A 89 -7.37 22.39 -23.47
C GLU A 89 -8.21 21.86 -22.28
N ARG A 90 -9.48 21.50 -22.49
CA ARG A 90 -10.32 20.92 -21.43
C ARG A 90 -9.93 19.47 -21.16
N GLU A 91 -9.73 18.69 -22.23
CA GLU A 91 -9.33 17.27 -22.16
C GLU A 91 -7.95 17.12 -21.49
N GLU A 92 -7.00 18.01 -21.77
CA GLU A 92 -5.67 18.01 -21.14
C GLU A 92 -5.69 18.30 -19.63
N ARG A 93 -6.78 18.90 -19.12
CA ARG A 93 -6.98 19.20 -17.69
C ARG A 93 -7.87 18.19 -16.97
N GLU A 94 -8.22 17.08 -17.62
CA GLU A 94 -9.05 16.05 -17.02
C GLU A 94 -8.34 15.31 -15.88
N ILE A 95 -9.11 15.03 -14.84
CA ILE A 95 -8.71 14.23 -13.70
C ILE A 95 -9.54 12.95 -13.66
N GLY A 96 -8.85 11.81 -13.69
CA GLY A 96 -9.48 10.47 -13.63
C GLY A 96 -8.86 9.54 -12.58
N TYR A 97 -7.84 9.98 -11.84
CA TYR A 97 -7.12 9.09 -10.91
C TYR A 97 -8.01 8.58 -9.77
N TYR A 98 -8.99 9.36 -9.31
CA TYR A 98 -9.83 9.03 -8.16
C TYR A 98 -10.62 7.73 -8.36
N GLN A 99 -10.92 7.36 -9.60
CA GLN A 99 -11.62 6.11 -9.95
C GLN A 99 -10.77 4.88 -9.63
N TRP A 100 -9.45 4.99 -9.74
CA TRP A 100 -8.49 3.90 -9.63
C TRP A 100 -7.93 3.71 -8.22
N VAL A 101 -8.09 4.71 -7.36
CA VAL A 101 -7.52 4.75 -6.01
C VAL A 101 -7.77 3.44 -5.22
N PRO A 102 -9.00 2.92 -5.09
CA PRO A 102 -9.23 1.74 -4.24
C PRO A 102 -8.54 0.49 -4.76
N PHE A 103 -8.44 0.35 -6.09
CA PHE A 103 -7.77 -0.78 -6.74
C PHE A 103 -6.26 -0.73 -6.54
N ILE A 104 -5.67 0.45 -6.70
CA ILE A 104 -4.24 0.66 -6.46
C ILE A 104 -3.90 0.38 -4.99
N LEU A 105 -4.65 0.93 -4.03
CA LEU A 105 -4.43 0.65 -2.60
C LEU A 105 -4.53 -0.84 -2.27
N GLY A 106 -5.49 -1.55 -2.87
CA GLY A 106 -5.62 -3.01 -2.73
C GLY A 106 -4.39 -3.75 -3.27
N LEU A 107 -3.90 -3.39 -4.46
CA LEU A 107 -2.69 -3.96 -5.05
C LEU A 107 -1.45 -3.67 -4.20
N GLN A 108 -1.31 -2.44 -3.70
CA GLN A 108 -0.21 -2.06 -2.80
C GLN A 108 -0.22 -2.90 -1.52
N GLY A 109 -1.40 -3.18 -0.94
CA GLY A 109 -1.53 -4.07 0.20
C GLY A 109 -1.01 -5.49 -0.07
N ILE A 110 -1.27 -6.04 -1.26
CA ILE A 110 -0.74 -7.34 -1.68
C ILE A 110 0.78 -7.28 -1.84
N LEU A 111 1.31 -6.23 -2.46
CA LEU A 111 2.75 -6.06 -2.68
C LEU A 111 3.53 -5.95 -1.36
N PHE A 112 2.99 -5.28 -0.35
CA PHE A 112 3.61 -5.22 0.99
C PHE A 112 3.65 -6.58 1.70
N TYR A 113 2.74 -7.51 1.39
CA TYR A 113 2.76 -8.87 1.93
C TYR A 113 3.75 -9.81 1.20
N LEU A 114 4.15 -9.47 -0.02
CA LEU A 114 5.00 -10.30 -0.88
C LEU A 114 6.35 -10.70 -0.25
N PRO A 115 7.11 -9.82 0.43
CA PRO A 115 8.39 -10.21 1.04
C PRO A 115 8.23 -11.26 2.15
N CYS A 116 7.15 -11.17 2.93
CA CYS A 116 6.80 -12.18 3.94
C CYS A 116 6.47 -13.52 3.29
N LEU A 117 5.76 -13.51 2.16
CA LEU A 117 5.47 -14.73 1.41
C LEU A 117 6.75 -15.39 0.90
N ILE A 118 7.70 -14.60 0.38
CA ILE A 118 9.02 -15.09 -0.04
C ILE A 118 9.75 -15.77 1.13
N TRP A 119 9.78 -15.12 2.31
CA TRP A 119 10.37 -15.71 3.51
C TRP A 119 9.74 -17.05 3.86
N ARG A 120 8.40 -17.13 3.88
CA ARG A 120 7.67 -18.35 4.25
C ARG A 120 7.89 -19.50 3.27
N LEU A 121 7.98 -19.21 1.97
CA LEU A 121 8.19 -20.23 0.94
C LEU A 121 9.64 -20.74 0.91
N LEU A 122 10.62 -19.88 1.21
CA LEU A 122 12.03 -20.23 1.16
C LEU A 122 12.58 -20.72 2.50
N ASN A 123 11.96 -20.38 3.64
CA ASN A 123 12.46 -20.81 4.96
C ASN A 123 12.47 -22.34 5.11
N TRP A 124 11.52 -23.05 4.50
CA TRP A 124 11.41 -24.51 4.57
C TRP A 124 12.62 -25.19 3.94
N GLN A 125 13.20 -24.59 2.89
CA GLN A 125 14.39 -25.13 2.23
C GLN A 125 15.61 -25.16 3.15
N SER A 126 15.61 -24.36 4.23
CA SER A 126 16.69 -24.39 5.22
C SER A 126 16.71 -25.69 6.05
N GLY A 127 15.59 -26.43 6.10
CA GLY A 127 15.46 -27.63 6.94
C GLY A 127 15.41 -27.36 8.45
N ILE A 128 15.45 -26.09 8.87
CA ILE A 128 15.36 -25.69 10.28
C ILE A 128 13.91 -25.33 10.58
N ALA A 129 13.29 -26.03 11.54
CA ALA A 129 11.96 -25.73 12.04
C ALA A 129 11.96 -24.48 12.95
N LEU A 130 12.23 -23.30 12.36
CA LEU A 130 12.34 -22.01 13.05
C LEU A 130 11.16 -21.71 13.98
N LYS A 131 9.94 -21.84 13.47
CA LYS A 131 8.72 -21.62 14.24
C LYS A 131 8.66 -22.48 15.50
N GLY A 132 9.05 -23.75 15.39
CA GLY A 132 9.08 -24.68 16.52
C GLY A 132 10.14 -24.32 17.55
N ILE A 133 11.33 -23.93 17.09
CA ILE A 133 12.45 -23.53 17.97
C ILE A 133 12.08 -22.26 18.74
N VAL A 134 11.52 -21.26 18.08
CA VAL A 134 11.16 -19.99 18.73
C VAL A 134 10.04 -20.19 19.76
N LEU A 135 9.00 -20.97 19.43
CA LEU A 135 7.94 -21.32 20.37
C LEU A 135 8.48 -22.05 21.61
N MET A 136 9.31 -23.07 21.40
CA MET A 136 9.94 -23.80 22.51
C MET A 136 10.83 -22.90 23.37
N SER A 137 11.56 -21.96 22.76
CA SER A 137 12.41 -21.02 23.50
C SER A 137 11.62 -20.04 24.37
N GLN A 138 10.42 -19.62 23.94
CA GLN A 138 9.53 -18.78 24.74
C GLN A 138 8.89 -19.59 25.88
N ASP A 139 8.42 -20.81 25.61
CA ASP A 139 7.81 -21.66 26.61
C ASP A 139 8.78 -22.08 27.71
N VAL A 140 10.07 -22.25 27.38
CA VAL A 140 11.15 -22.55 28.33
C VAL A 140 11.27 -21.51 29.45
N SER A 141 10.96 -20.24 29.18
CA SER A 141 11.00 -19.17 30.20
C SER A 141 9.98 -19.37 31.33
N ASN A 142 8.89 -20.09 31.06
CA ASN A 142 7.78 -20.34 31.98
C ASN A 142 7.81 -21.76 32.60
N MET A 143 8.84 -22.57 32.31
CA MET A 143 8.94 -23.95 32.77
C MET A 143 9.80 -24.12 34.03
N GLN A 144 9.50 -25.17 34.82
CA GLN A 144 10.30 -25.62 35.96
C GLN A 144 11.73 -26.03 35.53
N SER A 145 12.71 -25.86 36.43
CA SER A 145 14.15 -25.99 36.15
C SER A 145 14.57 -27.33 35.55
N ASP A 146 13.88 -28.42 35.91
CA ASP A 146 14.24 -29.77 35.46
C ASP A 146 13.81 -30.02 34.02
N LYS A 147 12.56 -29.66 33.66
CA LYS A 147 12.06 -29.75 32.27
C LYS A 147 12.80 -28.81 31.32
N ARG A 148 13.29 -27.67 31.83
CA ARG A 148 14.08 -26.71 31.05
C ARG A 148 15.34 -27.34 30.45
N LYS A 149 16.05 -28.19 31.20
CA LYS A 149 17.29 -28.83 30.71
C LYS A 149 17.00 -29.77 29.54
N ASP A 150 15.91 -30.52 29.63
CA ASP A 150 15.48 -31.44 28.58
C ASP A 150 15.06 -30.68 27.31
N SER A 151 14.26 -29.61 27.46
CA SER A 151 13.85 -28.76 26.33
C SER A 151 15.03 -28.09 25.63
N VAL A 152 16.02 -27.57 26.38
CA VAL A 152 17.24 -26.99 25.79
C VAL A 152 18.04 -28.05 25.04
N THR A 153 18.12 -29.27 25.57
CA THR A 153 18.83 -30.38 24.91
C THR A 153 18.14 -30.80 23.62
N VAL A 154 16.81 -30.81 23.58
CA VAL A 154 16.02 -31.07 22.36
C VAL A 154 16.27 -30.00 21.30
N VAL A 155 16.24 -28.71 21.68
CA VAL A 155 16.52 -27.60 20.75
C VAL A 155 17.96 -27.66 20.22
N ALA A 156 18.94 -27.91 21.10
CA ALA A 156 20.35 -28.02 20.71
C ALA A 156 20.59 -29.18 19.75
N THR A 157 19.99 -30.34 20.01
CA THR A 157 20.06 -31.52 19.12
C THR A 157 19.44 -31.22 17.76
N HIS A 158 18.27 -30.56 17.73
CA HIS A 158 17.62 -30.19 16.47
C HIS A 158 18.46 -29.22 15.64
N ILE A 159 19.06 -28.20 16.26
CA ILE A 159 19.96 -27.27 15.56
C ILE A 159 21.19 -28.00 15.02
N TYR A 160 21.79 -28.89 15.83
CA TYR A 160 22.96 -29.67 15.43
C TYR A 160 22.66 -30.60 14.23
N ASP A 161 21.56 -31.34 14.27
CA ASP A 161 21.16 -32.25 13.19
C ASP A 161 20.78 -31.49 11.91
N SER A 162 20.16 -30.32 12.04
CA SER A 162 19.84 -29.45 10.91
C SER A 162 21.10 -28.92 10.23
N LEU A 163 22.08 -28.45 11.01
CA LEU A 163 23.38 -27.99 10.50
C LEU A 163 24.19 -29.14 9.87
N LYS A 164 24.13 -30.33 10.45
CA LYS A 164 24.77 -31.55 9.90
C LYS A 164 24.15 -31.96 8.56
N THR A 165 22.83 -31.88 8.44
CA THR A 165 22.10 -32.17 7.19
C THR A 165 22.44 -31.17 6.10
N GLN A 166 22.48 -29.87 6.42
CA GLN A 166 22.95 -28.84 5.50
C GLN A 166 24.38 -29.11 5.03
N ARG A 167 25.30 -29.49 5.93
CA ARG A 167 26.69 -29.84 5.60
C ARG A 167 26.81 -31.01 4.61
N ASN A 168 25.90 -31.99 4.69
CA ASN A 168 25.92 -33.16 3.81
C ASN A 168 25.35 -32.87 2.41
N LEU A 169 24.28 -32.08 2.30
CA LEU A 169 23.70 -31.64 1.01
C LEU A 169 24.69 -30.81 0.18
N ILE A 170 25.55 -30.04 0.85
CA ILE A 170 26.61 -29.22 0.24
C ILE A 170 27.66 -30.05 -0.51
N ARG A 171 27.80 -31.35 -0.19
CA ARG A 171 28.79 -32.23 -0.83
C ARG A 171 28.44 -32.57 -2.28
N GLN A 172 27.21 -32.31 -2.73
CA GLN A 172 26.69 -32.76 -4.03
C GLN A 172 26.40 -31.64 -5.07
N SER A 173 26.55 -30.34 -4.74
CA SER A 173 26.19 -29.24 -5.66
C SER A 173 27.29 -28.18 -5.82
N PRO A 174 27.53 -27.63 -7.03
CA PRO A 174 28.53 -26.59 -7.30
C PRO A 174 28.20 -25.21 -6.71
N ILE A 175 27.01 -25.01 -6.12
CA ILE A 175 26.59 -23.76 -5.43
C ILE A 175 27.18 -23.69 -3.98
N SER A 176 28.18 -24.54 -3.69
CA SER A 176 28.69 -24.82 -2.34
C SER A 176 29.30 -23.63 -1.58
N PHE A 177 29.63 -22.54 -2.27
CA PHE A 177 30.20 -21.34 -1.64
C PHE A 177 29.17 -20.58 -0.78
N LEU A 178 27.91 -20.47 -1.23
CA LEU A 178 26.86 -19.72 -0.50
C LEU A 178 26.32 -20.47 0.72
N LEU A 179 26.34 -21.81 0.68
CA LEU A 179 25.72 -22.68 1.69
C LEU A 179 26.69 -23.09 2.82
N ARG A 180 27.96 -22.67 2.76
CA ARG A 180 29.08 -23.33 3.45
C ARG A 180 29.07 -23.32 5.00
N LYS A 181 28.20 -22.54 5.68
CA LYS A 181 28.23 -22.37 7.16
C LYS A 181 26.88 -22.00 7.82
N GLY A 182 25.74 -22.55 7.43
CA GLY A 182 24.44 -22.07 7.98
C GLY A 182 24.10 -20.62 7.59
N THR A 183 24.96 -20.00 6.75
CA THR A 183 24.84 -18.66 6.18
C THR A 183 23.62 -18.51 5.27
N TYR A 184 23.06 -19.62 4.77
CA TYR A 184 21.86 -19.56 3.93
C TYR A 184 20.70 -18.88 4.64
N LEU A 185 20.45 -19.23 5.91
CA LEU A 185 19.32 -18.68 6.64
C LEU A 185 19.53 -17.18 6.95
N THR A 186 20.74 -16.82 7.37
CA THR A 186 21.09 -15.42 7.64
C THR A 186 21.08 -14.58 6.37
N LEU A 187 21.59 -15.10 5.25
CA LEU A 187 21.54 -14.42 3.96
C LEU A 187 20.11 -14.28 3.44
N LEU A 188 19.28 -15.31 3.56
CA LEU A 188 17.87 -15.27 3.17
C LEU A 188 17.13 -14.20 3.96
N TYR A 189 17.34 -14.17 5.29
CA TYR A 189 16.74 -13.17 6.16
C TYR A 189 17.21 -11.75 5.80
N MET A 190 18.51 -11.52 5.60
CA MET A 190 19.05 -10.23 5.14
C MET A 190 18.48 -9.81 3.78
N SER A 191 18.33 -10.76 2.86
CA SER A 191 17.77 -10.51 1.52
C SER A 191 16.30 -10.08 1.62
N VAL A 192 15.51 -10.75 2.46
CA VAL A 192 14.10 -10.36 2.71
C VAL A 192 14.01 -8.96 3.32
N LYS A 193 14.89 -8.61 4.25
CA LYS A 193 14.93 -7.25 4.83
C LYS A 193 15.28 -6.18 3.78
N PHE A 194 16.21 -6.48 2.88
CA PHE A 194 16.50 -5.60 1.75
C PHE A 194 15.31 -5.48 0.79
N ILE A 195 14.59 -6.58 0.54
CA ILE A 195 13.36 -6.55 -0.27
C ILE A 195 12.29 -5.66 0.41
N TYR A 196 12.14 -5.69 1.74
CA TYR A 196 11.23 -4.78 2.44
C TYR A 196 11.60 -3.31 2.25
N LEU A 197 12.89 -2.97 2.30
CA LEU A 197 13.36 -1.61 2.02
C LEU A 197 13.04 -1.19 0.58
N LEU A 198 13.39 -2.03 -0.40
CA LEU A 198 13.12 -1.76 -1.81
C LEU A 198 11.62 -1.63 -2.09
N GLN A 199 10.80 -2.45 -1.43
CA GLN A 199 9.34 -2.34 -1.50
C GLN A 199 8.87 -1.00 -0.95
N ALA A 200 9.29 -0.58 0.25
CA ALA A 200 8.88 0.70 0.83
C ALA A 200 9.21 1.89 -0.10
N ILE A 201 10.42 1.92 -0.66
CA ILE A 201 10.85 2.93 -1.64
C ILE A 201 9.98 2.90 -2.90
N THR A 202 9.74 1.71 -3.45
CA THR A 202 8.91 1.54 -4.65
C THR A 202 7.49 2.03 -4.41
N GLN A 203 6.91 1.72 -3.26
CA GLN A 203 5.57 2.17 -2.88
C GLN A 203 5.48 3.68 -2.69
N PHE A 204 6.53 4.31 -2.14
CA PHE A 204 6.64 5.76 -2.05
C PHE A 204 6.69 6.43 -3.43
N ILE A 205 7.44 5.85 -4.38
CA ILE A 205 7.49 6.35 -5.77
C ILE A 205 6.13 6.21 -6.47
N ILE A 206 5.46 5.06 -6.31
CA ILE A 206 4.12 4.84 -6.87
C ILE A 206 3.14 5.89 -6.33
N LEU A 207 3.17 6.16 -5.02
CA LEU A 207 2.32 7.17 -4.38
C LEU A 207 2.52 8.57 -4.99
N ASN A 208 3.77 8.98 -5.18
CA ASN A 208 4.09 10.31 -5.73
C ASN A 208 3.72 10.44 -7.21
N ASN A 209 4.01 9.41 -8.01
CA ASN A 209 3.69 9.42 -9.43
C ASN A 209 2.17 9.39 -9.67
N PHE A 210 1.43 8.66 -8.85
CA PHE A 210 -0.02 8.51 -9.02
C PHE A 210 -0.81 9.82 -8.82
N ILE A 211 -0.35 10.73 -7.95
CA ILE A 211 -0.99 12.04 -7.75
C ILE A 211 -0.61 13.01 -8.88
N GLY A 212 0.47 12.74 -9.61
CA GLY A 212 0.93 13.60 -10.71
C GLY A 212 1.56 14.92 -10.23
N THR A 213 2.16 14.93 -9.04
CA THR A 213 2.89 16.10 -8.53
C THR A 213 4.31 16.16 -9.09
N ASP A 214 4.77 17.34 -9.51
CA ASP A 214 6.14 17.55 -9.99
C ASP A 214 7.23 17.33 -8.91
N TYR A 215 6.83 17.32 -7.64
CA TYR A 215 7.72 17.27 -6.48
C TYR A 215 7.38 16.11 -5.55
N THR A 216 8.41 15.37 -5.12
CA THR A 216 8.27 14.15 -4.29
C THR A 216 7.88 14.41 -2.84
N PHE A 217 8.05 15.64 -2.36
CA PHE A 217 7.82 16.03 -0.97
C PHE A 217 6.55 16.85 -0.76
N TRP A 218 5.54 16.62 -1.59
CA TRP A 218 4.27 17.34 -1.53
C TRP A 218 3.53 17.21 -0.18
N GLY A 219 3.73 16.11 0.56
CA GLY A 219 3.11 15.91 1.86
C GLY A 219 3.48 16.98 2.91
N PHE A 220 4.71 17.51 2.87
CA PHE A 220 5.12 18.61 3.74
C PHE A 220 4.46 19.93 3.35
N GLU A 221 4.33 20.19 2.05
CA GLU A 221 3.75 21.41 1.52
C GLU A 221 2.26 21.50 1.82
N ILE A 222 1.51 20.42 1.58
CA ILE A 222 0.08 20.39 1.89
C ILE A 222 -0.16 20.57 3.39
N LEU A 223 0.68 20.01 4.27
CA LEU A 223 0.55 20.26 5.71
C LEU A 223 0.86 21.71 6.09
N ARG A 224 1.88 22.31 5.47
CA ARG A 224 2.20 23.73 5.66
C ARG A 224 1.05 24.62 5.19
N ASP A 225 0.47 24.31 4.05
CA ASP A 225 -0.65 25.05 3.49
C ASP A 225 -1.90 24.91 4.35
N LEU A 226 -2.18 23.70 4.84
CA LEU A 226 -3.27 23.45 5.78
C LEU A 226 -3.06 24.19 7.12
N ALA A 227 -1.83 24.24 7.64
CA ALA A 227 -1.50 24.98 8.85
C ALA A 227 -1.64 26.50 8.68
N ASN A 228 -1.37 27.00 7.48
CA ASN A 228 -1.51 28.41 7.11
C ASN A 228 -2.92 28.77 6.61
N GLY A 229 -3.86 27.81 6.57
CA GLY A 229 -5.23 28.02 6.12
C GLY A 229 -5.38 28.26 4.61
N ARG A 230 -4.39 27.87 3.78
CA ARG A 230 -4.50 27.96 2.32
C ARG A 230 -5.37 26.82 1.77
N GLU A 231 -6.30 27.17 0.88
CA GLU A 231 -7.27 26.23 0.32
C GLU A 231 -6.80 25.58 -0.99
N TRP A 232 -7.43 24.45 -1.34
CA TRP A 232 -7.22 23.67 -2.57
C TRP A 232 -7.39 24.48 -3.87
N GLN A 233 -8.10 25.62 -3.80
CA GLN A 233 -8.36 26.49 -4.95
C GLN A 233 -7.08 27.15 -5.49
N GLU A 234 -6.08 27.37 -4.62
CA GLU A 234 -4.81 28.01 -4.98
C GLU A 234 -3.74 26.98 -5.36
N SER A 235 -3.75 25.80 -4.71
CA SER A 235 -2.74 24.77 -4.94
C SER A 235 -3.05 23.85 -6.12
N GLY A 236 -4.32 23.74 -6.52
CA GLY A 236 -4.77 22.83 -7.58
C GLY A 236 -4.67 21.34 -7.24
N HIS A 237 -4.15 21.01 -6.05
CA HIS A 237 -4.07 19.64 -5.57
C HIS A 237 -5.39 19.20 -4.94
N PHE A 238 -5.85 18.00 -5.29
CA PHE A 238 -7.11 17.41 -4.83
C PHE A 238 -8.32 18.37 -4.95
N PRO A 239 -8.69 18.81 -6.18
CA PRO A 239 -9.80 19.72 -6.37
C PRO A 239 -11.12 19.10 -5.89
N ARG A 240 -11.91 19.92 -5.18
CA ARG A 240 -13.23 19.51 -4.65
C ARG A 240 -14.37 19.90 -5.57
N VAL A 241 -14.13 20.85 -6.47
CA VAL A 241 -15.06 21.29 -7.50
C VAL A 241 -14.40 21.12 -8.84
N THR A 242 -15.10 20.48 -9.76
CA THR A 242 -14.66 20.23 -11.13
C THR A 242 -15.76 20.57 -12.11
N MET A 243 -15.39 20.72 -13.37
CA MET A 243 -16.31 20.91 -14.48
C MET A 243 -16.43 19.61 -15.26
N CYS A 244 -17.64 19.33 -15.74
CA CYS A 244 -17.92 18.18 -16.59
C CYS A 244 -18.63 18.64 -17.86
N ASP A 245 -18.16 18.14 -19.00
CA ASP A 245 -18.82 18.29 -20.28
C ASP A 245 -19.49 16.96 -20.64
N PHE A 246 -20.81 16.98 -20.92
CA PHE A 246 -21.52 15.80 -21.42
C PHE A 246 -22.39 16.13 -22.62
N ASP A 247 -22.57 15.15 -23.48
CA ASP A 247 -23.24 15.31 -24.76
C ASP A 247 -24.55 14.53 -24.84
N VAL A 248 -25.66 15.24 -25.05
CA VAL A 248 -26.97 14.64 -25.29
C VAL A 248 -27.25 14.62 -26.80
N ARG A 249 -27.50 13.43 -27.34
CA ARG A 249 -27.83 13.25 -28.75
C ARG A 249 -29.33 13.34 -28.94
N VAL A 250 -29.77 14.28 -29.78
CA VAL A 250 -31.15 14.44 -30.23
C VAL A 250 -31.16 14.23 -31.75
N LEU A 251 -32.31 13.89 -32.35
CA LEU A 251 -32.40 13.65 -33.79
C LEU A 251 -31.83 14.85 -34.58
N GLY A 252 -30.73 14.62 -35.31
CA GLY A 252 -30.09 15.63 -36.15
C GLY A 252 -29.19 16.65 -35.43
N ASN A 253 -29.04 16.60 -34.10
CA ASN A 253 -28.15 17.54 -33.38
C ASN A 253 -27.51 16.95 -32.11
N LYS A 254 -26.31 17.44 -31.78
CA LYS A 254 -25.57 17.09 -30.57
C LYS A 254 -25.55 18.30 -29.63
N HIS A 255 -26.22 18.21 -28.50
CA HIS A 255 -26.25 19.26 -27.49
C HIS A 255 -25.22 18.98 -26.40
N ARG A 256 -24.21 19.85 -26.28
CA ARG A 256 -23.23 19.76 -25.19
C ARG A 256 -23.66 20.61 -24.02
N HIS A 257 -23.61 20.03 -22.83
CA HIS A 257 -23.85 20.69 -21.57
C HIS A 257 -22.57 20.70 -20.75
N THR A 258 -22.22 21.86 -20.19
CA THR A 258 -21.15 21.99 -19.20
C THR A 258 -21.80 22.25 -17.84
N VAL A 259 -21.49 21.41 -16.86
CA VAL A 259 -22.03 21.51 -15.49
C VAL A 259 -20.89 21.52 -14.47
N GLN A 260 -21.12 22.20 -13.36
CA GLN A 260 -20.19 22.24 -12.23
C GLN A 260 -20.54 21.12 -11.25
N CYS A 261 -19.54 20.33 -10.84
CA CYS A 261 -19.74 19.19 -9.96
C CYS A 261 -18.85 19.27 -8.72
N VAL A 262 -19.40 18.83 -7.59
CA VAL A 262 -18.69 18.66 -6.32
C VAL A 262 -18.21 17.22 -6.22
N LEU A 263 -16.88 17.04 -6.21
CA LEU A 263 -16.22 15.75 -6.19
C LEU A 263 -15.92 15.32 -4.74
N MET A 264 -16.95 14.84 -4.04
CA MET A 264 -16.86 14.45 -2.62
C MET A 264 -15.79 13.39 -2.36
N ILE A 265 -15.59 12.45 -3.29
CA ILE A 265 -14.59 11.38 -3.14
C ILE A 265 -13.17 11.94 -2.97
N ASN A 266 -12.87 13.09 -3.59
CA ASN A 266 -11.54 13.64 -3.57
C ASN A 266 -11.15 14.22 -2.20
N MET A 267 -12.13 14.69 -1.44
CA MET A 267 -11.93 15.11 -0.05
C MET A 267 -11.45 13.93 0.82
N PHE A 268 -11.97 12.71 0.59
CA PHE A 268 -11.50 11.52 1.31
C PHE A 268 -10.12 11.09 0.82
N ASN A 269 -9.90 11.12 -0.50
CA ASN A 269 -8.59 10.80 -1.08
C ASN A 269 -7.49 11.71 -0.51
N GLU A 270 -7.72 13.03 -0.44
CA GLU A 270 -6.79 13.98 0.16
C GLU A 270 -6.32 13.52 1.56
N LYS A 271 -7.25 13.13 2.44
CA LYS A 271 -6.93 12.72 3.81
C LYS A 271 -6.21 11.36 3.88
N VAL A 272 -6.66 10.40 3.08
CA VAL A 272 -6.04 9.06 3.01
C VAL A 272 -4.60 9.17 2.48
N TYR A 273 -4.38 9.89 1.38
CA TYR A 273 -3.06 10.02 0.77
C TYR A 273 -2.10 10.82 1.65
N LEU A 274 -2.56 11.89 2.32
CA LEU A 274 -1.74 12.60 3.30
C LEU A 274 -1.29 11.69 4.43
N PHE A 275 -2.20 10.91 4.99
CA PHE A 275 -1.86 9.94 6.04
C PHE A 275 -0.86 8.88 5.53
N LEU A 276 -1.12 8.31 4.35
CA LEU A 276 -0.28 7.26 3.77
C LEU A 276 1.13 7.74 3.44
N TRP A 277 1.27 8.99 2.99
CA TRP A 277 2.57 9.59 2.70
C TRP A 277 3.48 9.60 3.95
N TRP A 278 2.94 10.04 5.09
CA TRP A 278 3.65 10.02 6.37
C TRP A 278 3.88 8.61 6.89
N TRP A 279 2.89 7.72 6.73
CA TRP A 279 2.99 6.33 7.15
C TRP A 279 4.12 5.59 6.41
N ILE A 280 4.17 5.69 5.07
CA ILE A 280 5.19 5.01 4.26
C ILE A 280 6.59 5.55 4.58
N LEU A 281 6.74 6.85 4.83
CA LEU A 281 8.02 7.41 5.30
C LEU A 281 8.45 6.85 6.65
N LEU A 282 7.52 6.67 7.59
CA LEU A 282 7.81 6.05 8.87
C LEU A 282 8.26 4.59 8.68
N VAL A 283 7.56 3.84 7.83
CA VAL A 283 7.90 2.44 7.49
C VAL A 283 9.31 2.36 6.87
N ASP A 284 9.61 3.21 5.89
CA ASP A 284 10.91 3.25 5.23
C ASP A 284 12.06 3.57 6.21
N ARG A 285 11.88 4.59 7.06
CA ARG A 285 12.87 4.95 8.10
C ARG A 285 13.08 3.82 9.10
N SER A 286 12.00 3.14 9.50
CA SER A 286 12.06 2.03 10.45
C SER A 286 12.79 0.82 9.84
N ASN A 287 12.53 0.51 8.57
CA ASN A 287 13.23 -0.54 7.82
C ASN A 287 14.72 -0.25 7.68
N ASN A 288 15.06 0.97 7.26
CA ASN A 288 16.45 1.38 7.05
C ASN A 288 17.24 1.33 8.38
N SER A 289 16.66 1.86 9.46
CA SER A 289 17.28 1.80 10.79
C SER A 289 17.54 0.35 11.23
N PHE A 290 16.59 -0.55 11.04
CA PHE A 290 16.73 -1.94 11.42
C PHE A 290 17.77 -2.69 10.59
N VAL A 291 17.78 -2.48 9.27
CA VAL A 291 18.79 -3.07 8.37
C VAL A 291 20.19 -2.61 8.76
N ASN A 292 20.39 -1.32 9.07
CA ASN A 292 21.71 -0.81 9.49
C ASN A 292 22.19 -1.46 10.81
N ILE A 293 21.30 -1.63 11.80
CA ILE A 293 21.64 -2.32 13.05
C ILE A 293 22.05 -3.77 12.80
N LEU A 294 21.34 -4.46 11.90
CA LEU A 294 21.62 -5.85 11.55
C LEU A 294 22.94 -6.01 10.81
N VAL A 295 23.23 -5.13 9.84
CA VAL A 295 24.51 -5.13 9.14
C VAL A 295 25.65 -4.91 10.12
N LEU A 296 25.51 -3.98 11.06
CA LEU A 296 26.52 -3.73 12.10
C LEU A 296 26.74 -4.96 12.99
N HIS A 297 25.70 -5.69 13.40
CA HIS A 297 25.84 -6.87 14.26
C HIS A 297 26.34 -8.13 13.54
N VAL A 298 26.09 -8.26 12.23
CA VAL A 298 26.47 -9.45 11.46
C VAL A 298 27.89 -9.36 10.91
N PHE A 299 28.35 -8.15 10.57
CA PHE A 299 29.65 -7.94 9.94
C PHE A 299 30.73 -7.37 10.88
N HIS A 300 30.40 -7.08 12.15
CA HIS A 300 31.31 -6.52 13.13
C HIS A 300 31.33 -7.33 14.43
#